data_AF-A0A0N7IG88-F1
#
_entry.id   AF-A0A0N7IG88-F1
#
_cell.length_a   1.000
_cell.length_b   1.000
_cell.length_c   1.000
_cell.angle_alpha   90.00
_cell.angle_beta   90.00
_cell.angle_gamma   90.00
#
_symmetry.space_group_name_H-M   'P 1'
#
loop_
_entity.id
_entity.type
_entity.pdbx_description
1 polymer ?
#
loop_
_entity_poly.entity_id
_entity_poly.type
_entity_poly.pdbx_seq_one_letter_code
_entity_poly.pdbx_strand_id
1 'polypeptide(L)'
;MKTKLYFFLWVCLSTLLIACVDDDIEPDVVPVTGVSLNKTALALDEGESESLIATVIPDNATNKKVTWKSSDTSVATVNASGKVTAQATGTVVVVVITEDGAEVATCTVTCGDGAVEPEIPVTDVALNKSTLSLIEGQSESLQVIITPDDATNKKVAWVSNDESVAMVDVNGKVTALKAGSTTIVAVTEDGAMTASCKVTVEPAALLKGTRTILAYIAADNTLASFASLDLAEMKAGMAKVQDSNVHFLVYIDDGKSPRLLELKNEKGAVVETVVETYGSRNSVGVSETQEVFAKVFSNSKYQADSYGLVYWSHGDGWLPYPLRAGTRWVGQDKGNGDNRMNISEFVEILKSAPHFDFILFDACFMQAVEVAYELRDYTDYCIGSPTEIPGPGASYDAVVPAMFSAENAAVNIAKAYYEPYAAKYDEGKGLSNSNWTAGASVCALRTDKLVDLARITKQVLPGSVDNAQLRSLIFDYDKRRGSDGFQDGHVGYYDMANMMKKIIVNGGYLTWRQAFDAAVVYWATTSMNYSAYIGMFSMEGTNGVSCYIPSVSNTVTDKAYRSTEWYTSAGFAALGW
;
A
#
# COMPACT_ATOMS: atom_id res chain seq x y z
N MET A 1 -46.93 -15.14 63.55
CA MET A 1 -48.23 -14.83 64.17
C MET A 1 -49.18 -14.46 63.04
N LYS A 2 -50.24 -15.26 62.87
CA LYS A 2 -51.20 -15.23 61.73
C LYS A 2 -52.19 -14.08 61.85
N THR A 3 -52.61 -13.52 60.71
CA THR A 3 -54.00 -13.18 60.26
C THR A 3 -53.88 -12.22 59.07
N LYS A 4 -54.64 -12.19 57.97
CA LYS A 4 -55.80 -12.85 57.31
C LYS A 4 -55.90 -12.09 55.94
N LEU A 5 -56.70 -12.38 54.91
CA LEU A 5 -57.25 -13.53 54.20
C LEU A 5 -58.31 -12.92 53.24
N TYR A 6 -58.33 -13.36 51.97
CA TYR A 6 -59.37 -13.26 50.92
C TYR A 6 -59.62 -11.97 50.08
N PHE A 7 -59.21 -12.06 48.80
CA PHE A 7 -60.05 -12.17 47.58
C PHE A 7 -61.39 -11.42 47.53
N PHE A 8 -61.54 -10.49 46.58
CA PHE A 8 -62.70 -10.44 45.67
C PHE A 8 -62.36 -9.71 44.37
N LEU A 9 -62.73 -10.35 43.26
CA LEU A 9 -62.60 -9.94 41.86
C LEU A 9 -63.75 -8.96 41.51
N TRP A 10 -63.46 -7.81 40.92
CA TRP A 10 -64.45 -7.10 40.11
C TRP A 10 -63.80 -6.42 38.91
N VAL A 11 -64.27 -6.82 37.73
CA VAL A 11 -63.91 -6.26 36.42
C VAL A 11 -64.76 -5.01 36.21
N CYS A 12 -64.12 -3.86 36.02
CA CYS A 12 -64.72 -2.72 35.35
C CYS A 12 -63.71 -2.12 34.37
N LEU A 13 -64.05 -2.30 33.09
CA LEU A 13 -63.43 -1.73 31.92
C LEU A 13 -63.74 -0.22 31.88
N SER A 14 -62.75 0.64 32.06
CA SER A 14 -62.83 2.05 31.70
C SER A 14 -61.44 2.61 31.38
N THR A 15 -61.17 2.75 30.07
CA THR A 15 -60.28 3.73 29.44
C THR A 15 -59.04 4.16 30.23
N LEU A 16 -57.94 3.43 30.06
CA LEU A 16 -56.60 3.87 30.43
C LEU A 16 -56.08 4.84 29.35
N LEU A 17 -56.07 6.15 29.64
CA LEU A 17 -55.11 7.04 29.01
C LEU A 17 -53.72 6.58 29.49
N ILE A 18 -52.93 5.97 28.60
CA ILE A 18 -51.50 5.84 28.79
C ILE A 18 -50.93 7.26 28.66
N ALA A 19 -50.60 7.88 29.79
CA ALA A 19 -49.62 8.93 29.80
C ALA A 19 -48.28 8.27 29.43
N CYS A 20 -47.70 8.67 28.29
CA CYS A 20 -46.27 8.47 28.06
C CYS A 20 -45.55 9.17 29.22
N VAL A 21 -44.91 8.39 30.09
CA VAL A 21 -43.74 8.88 30.81
C VAL A 21 -42.62 8.70 29.81
N ASP A 22 -42.22 9.79 29.17
CA ASP A 22 -40.89 9.88 28.58
C ASP A 22 -39.91 9.73 29.75
N ASP A 23 -39.33 8.54 29.92
CA ASP A 23 -38.08 8.42 30.64
C ASP A 23 -37.05 9.16 29.78
N ASP A 24 -36.80 10.42 30.14
CA ASP A 24 -35.70 11.22 29.61
C ASP A 24 -34.39 10.46 29.87
N ILE A 25 -33.89 9.78 28.84
CA ILE A 25 -32.53 9.24 28.83
C ILE A 25 -31.60 10.45 28.80
N GLU A 26 -31.11 10.89 29.95
CA GLU A 26 -30.05 11.89 30.00
C GLU A 26 -28.82 11.36 29.24
N PRO A 27 -28.19 12.16 28.36
CA PRO A 27 -27.03 11.73 27.60
C PRO A 27 -25.88 11.37 28.55
N ASP A 28 -25.25 10.22 28.33
CA ASP A 28 -24.11 9.75 29.11
C ASP A 28 -22.97 10.78 29.07
N VAL A 29 -22.60 11.31 30.24
CA VAL A 29 -21.58 12.34 30.39
C VAL A 29 -20.22 11.68 30.58
N VAL A 30 -19.32 11.89 29.63
CA VAL A 30 -17.92 11.47 29.71
C VAL A 30 -17.11 12.63 30.33
N PRO A 31 -16.62 12.49 31.57
CA PRO A 31 -15.85 13.56 32.23
C PRO A 31 -14.47 13.73 31.60
N VAL A 32 -13.93 14.94 31.72
CA VAL A 32 -12.52 15.21 31.41
C VAL A 32 -11.63 14.59 32.50
N THR A 33 -10.50 14.04 32.08
CA THR A 33 -9.49 13.41 32.95
C THR A 33 -8.07 13.93 32.68
N GLY A 34 -7.91 14.90 31.76
CA GLY A 34 -6.63 15.53 31.49
C GLY A 34 -6.71 16.62 30.43
N VAL A 35 -5.73 17.52 30.45
CA VAL A 35 -5.43 18.48 29.39
C VAL A 35 -3.93 18.49 29.13
N SER A 36 -3.52 18.50 27.86
CA SER A 36 -2.12 18.63 27.46
C SER A 36 -1.93 19.75 26.44
N LEU A 37 -0.70 20.23 26.30
CA LEU A 37 -0.30 21.20 25.29
C LEU A 37 0.63 20.54 24.27
N ASN A 38 0.60 21.00 23.02
CA ASN A 38 1.56 20.62 21.99
C ASN A 38 3.00 21.11 22.26
N LYS A 39 3.17 22.08 23.16
CA LYS A 39 4.47 22.62 23.59
C LYS A 39 4.42 23.01 25.07
N THR A 40 5.45 22.66 25.82
CA THR A 40 5.67 23.09 27.21
C THR A 40 6.65 24.25 27.35
N ALA A 41 7.37 24.60 26.27
CA ALA A 41 8.18 25.79 26.18
C ALA A 41 8.01 26.49 24.82
N LEU A 42 8.35 27.76 24.76
CA LEU A 42 8.29 28.59 23.56
C LEU A 42 9.30 29.74 23.67
N ALA A 43 9.95 30.09 22.57
CA ALA A 43 10.73 31.32 22.43
C ALA A 43 10.16 32.19 21.31
N LEU A 44 9.97 33.48 21.56
CA LEU A 44 9.43 34.44 20.60
C LEU A 44 10.22 35.74 20.66
N ASP A 45 10.57 36.30 19.50
CA ASP A 45 11.03 37.68 19.41
C ASP A 45 9.86 38.65 19.67
N GLU A 46 10.16 39.88 20.07
CA GLU A 46 9.12 40.88 20.37
C GLU A 46 8.24 41.14 19.14
N GLY A 47 6.91 41.02 19.30
CA GLY A 47 5.93 41.16 18.22
C GLY A 47 5.59 39.85 17.49
N GLU A 48 6.38 38.79 17.66
CA GLU A 48 6.09 37.48 17.09
C GLU A 48 4.98 36.74 17.85
N SER A 49 4.39 35.74 17.18
CA SER A 49 3.27 34.99 17.74
C SER A 49 3.27 33.53 17.30
N GLU A 50 2.88 32.64 18.21
CA GLU A 50 2.71 31.22 17.93
C GLU A 50 1.45 30.67 18.62
N SER A 51 0.85 29.60 18.08
CA SER A 51 -0.36 28.98 18.65
C SER A 51 -0.02 27.75 19.47
N LEU A 52 -0.47 27.75 20.73
CA LEU A 52 -0.54 26.55 21.56
C LEU A 52 -1.87 25.84 21.30
N ILE A 53 -1.81 24.52 21.17
CA ILE A 53 -2.96 23.64 20.95
C ILE A 53 -3.17 22.85 22.24
N ALA A 54 -4.37 22.96 22.81
CA ALA A 54 -4.77 22.17 23.97
C ALA A 54 -5.55 20.93 23.54
N THR A 55 -5.16 19.77 24.05
CA THR A 55 -5.86 18.50 23.82
C THR A 55 -6.49 18.03 25.11
N VAL A 56 -7.81 17.83 25.10
CA VAL A 56 -8.60 17.35 26.25
C VAL A 56 -8.74 15.82 26.17
N ILE A 57 -8.52 15.14 27.30
CA ILE A 57 -8.56 13.68 27.44
C ILE A 57 -9.73 13.31 28.36
N PRO A 58 -10.53 12.27 28.04
CA PRO A 58 -10.48 11.48 26.81
C PRO A 58 -11.04 12.23 25.60
N ASP A 59 -10.72 11.77 24.38
CA ASP A 59 -11.18 12.43 23.15
C ASP A 59 -12.70 12.33 22.91
N ASN A 60 -13.44 11.54 23.70
CA ASN A 60 -14.90 11.55 23.71
C ASN A 60 -15.50 12.30 24.89
N ALA A 61 -14.72 13.10 25.64
CA ALA A 61 -15.22 13.94 26.71
C ALA A 61 -16.38 14.83 26.23
N THR A 62 -17.46 14.87 27.01
CA THR A 62 -18.69 15.60 26.65
C THR A 62 -18.48 17.12 26.62
N ASN A 63 -17.53 17.63 27.40
CA ASN A 63 -17.12 19.04 27.39
C ASN A 63 -15.60 19.17 27.16
N LYS A 64 -15.20 19.75 26.03
CA LYS A 64 -13.78 19.97 25.67
C LYS A 64 -13.34 21.43 25.72
N LYS A 65 -14.13 22.31 26.31
CA LYS A 65 -13.80 23.73 26.38
C LYS A 65 -12.65 23.97 27.36
N VAL A 66 -11.81 24.95 27.01
CA VAL A 66 -10.66 25.36 27.80
C VAL A 66 -10.57 26.89 27.88
N THR A 67 -9.93 27.37 28.94
CA THR A 67 -9.62 28.79 29.17
C THR A 67 -8.11 28.98 29.23
N TRP A 68 -7.63 30.05 28.60
CA TRP A 68 -6.21 30.40 28.54
C TRP A 68 -5.90 31.61 29.43
N LYS A 69 -4.71 31.61 30.05
CA LYS A 69 -4.24 32.72 30.87
C LYS A 69 -2.72 32.89 30.74
N SER A 70 -2.27 34.13 30.61
CA SER A 70 -0.86 34.49 30.79
C SER A 70 -0.62 34.95 32.22
N SER A 71 0.52 34.59 32.80
CA SER A 71 0.93 35.07 34.14
C SER A 71 1.37 36.53 34.15
N ASP A 72 1.82 37.07 33.01
CA ASP A 72 2.17 38.47 32.81
C ASP A 72 1.87 38.90 31.37
N THR A 73 0.74 39.59 31.20
CA THR A 73 0.31 40.08 29.88
C THR A 73 1.15 41.22 29.34
N SER A 74 2.00 41.86 30.15
CA SER A 74 2.95 42.87 29.68
C SER A 74 4.17 42.26 28.97
N VAL A 75 4.42 40.97 29.20
CA VAL A 75 5.49 40.19 28.55
C VAL A 75 4.94 39.39 27.37
N ALA A 76 3.85 38.64 27.55
CA ALA A 76 3.15 37.97 26.44
C ALA A 76 1.65 37.81 26.71
N THR A 77 0.82 37.96 25.69
CA THR A 77 -0.63 37.69 25.75
C THR A 77 -0.99 36.37 25.09
N VAL A 78 -2.07 35.73 25.57
CA VAL A 78 -2.69 34.56 24.92
C VAL A 78 -4.17 34.85 24.67
N ASN A 79 -4.68 34.54 23.49
CA ASN A 79 -6.10 34.73 23.15
C ASN A 79 -6.93 33.45 23.40
N ALA A 80 -8.25 33.52 23.16
CA ALA A 80 -9.17 32.40 23.37
C ALA A 80 -8.89 31.17 22.48
N SER A 81 -8.16 31.33 21.37
CA SER A 81 -7.76 30.23 20.48
C SER A 81 -6.37 29.68 20.80
N GLY A 82 -5.73 30.11 21.90
CA GLY A 82 -4.38 29.67 22.27
C GLY A 82 -3.24 30.37 21.53
N LYS A 83 -3.51 31.44 20.76
CA LYS A 83 -2.46 32.23 20.09
C LYS A 83 -1.75 33.11 21.12
N VAL A 84 -0.46 32.83 21.34
CA VAL A 84 0.46 33.59 22.18
C VAL A 84 1.13 34.67 21.34
N THR A 85 1.30 35.88 21.88
CA THR A 85 1.98 37.00 21.21
C THR A 85 2.91 37.69 22.19
N ALA A 86 4.19 37.79 21.84
CA ALA A 86 5.22 38.44 22.63
C ALA A 86 5.07 39.96 22.58
N GLN A 87 5.15 40.62 23.74
CA GLN A 87 4.99 42.06 23.89
C GLN A 87 6.25 42.76 24.37
N ALA A 88 7.04 42.11 25.22
CA ALA A 88 8.28 42.67 25.76
C ALA A 88 9.23 41.54 26.19
N THR A 89 10.51 41.87 26.35
CA THR A 89 11.50 40.92 26.87
C THR A 89 11.14 40.42 28.27
N GLY A 90 11.15 39.10 28.47
CA GLY A 90 10.86 38.48 29.76
C GLY A 90 10.48 37.01 29.64
N THR A 91 10.16 36.37 30.76
CA THR A 91 9.67 34.98 30.78
C THR A 91 8.31 34.95 31.47
N VAL A 92 7.35 34.27 30.85
CA VAL A 92 5.97 34.17 31.33
C VAL A 92 5.45 32.75 31.17
N VAL A 93 4.62 32.30 32.12
CA VAL A 93 3.91 31.03 32.00
C VAL A 93 2.52 31.28 31.42
N VAL A 94 2.21 30.63 30.30
CA VAL A 94 0.88 30.51 29.73
C VAL A 94 0.23 29.22 30.28
N VAL A 95 -0.98 29.35 30.78
CA VAL A 95 -1.74 28.28 31.44
C VAL A 95 -3.00 28.03 30.63
N VAL A 96 -3.31 26.76 30.37
CA VAL A 96 -4.62 26.32 29.90
C VAL A 96 -5.30 25.52 31.01
N ILE A 97 -6.59 25.78 31.21
CA ILE A 97 -7.42 25.15 32.24
C ILE A 97 -8.70 24.67 31.59
N THR A 98 -9.15 23.44 31.89
CA THR A 98 -10.46 22.95 31.45
C THR A 98 -11.60 23.78 32.02
N GLU A 99 -12.76 23.86 31.35
CA GLU A 99 -13.87 24.71 31.80
C GLU A 99 -14.40 24.34 33.20
N ASP A 100 -14.27 23.07 33.60
CA ASP A 100 -14.59 22.60 34.95
C ASP A 100 -13.53 22.96 36.02
N GLY A 101 -12.37 23.47 35.59
CA GLY A 101 -11.26 23.86 36.45
C GLY A 101 -10.43 22.70 37.01
N ALA A 102 -10.72 21.46 36.61
CA ALA A 102 -10.10 20.27 37.20
C ALA A 102 -8.67 20.02 36.70
N GLU A 103 -8.41 20.30 35.42
CA GLU A 103 -7.15 19.96 34.76
C GLU A 103 -6.42 21.20 34.27
N VAL A 104 -5.09 21.18 34.38
CA VAL A 104 -4.21 22.31 34.07
C VAL A 104 -3.01 21.84 33.27
N ALA A 105 -2.67 22.56 32.20
CA ALA A 105 -1.39 22.44 31.51
C ALA A 105 -0.73 23.80 31.32
N THR A 106 0.59 23.82 31.24
CA THR A 106 1.38 25.07 31.21
C THR A 106 2.44 25.05 30.13
N CYS A 107 2.72 26.22 29.56
CA CYS A 107 3.82 26.47 28.63
C CYS A 107 4.65 27.67 29.13
N THR A 108 5.96 27.51 29.22
CA THR A 108 6.87 28.62 29.56
C THR A 108 7.29 29.35 28.29
N VAL A 109 6.96 30.63 28.20
CA VAL A 109 7.23 31.49 27.05
C VAL A 109 8.35 32.47 27.41
N THR A 110 9.45 32.43 26.67
CA THR A 110 10.55 33.41 26.76
C THR A 110 10.46 34.37 25.59
N CYS A 111 10.42 35.66 25.89
CA CYS A 111 10.28 36.73 24.92
C CYS A 111 11.55 37.60 24.89
N GLY A 112 11.98 38.02 23.69
CA GLY A 112 13.06 39.00 23.50
C GLY A 112 14.09 38.60 22.44
N ASP A 113 14.89 39.56 22.00
CA ASP A 113 15.90 39.40 20.94
C ASP A 113 16.94 38.34 21.30
N GLY A 114 17.04 37.29 20.48
CA GLY A 114 17.91 36.14 20.72
C GLY A 114 17.36 35.13 21.73
N ALA A 115 16.04 35.14 22.01
CA ALA A 115 15.41 34.08 22.78
C ALA A 115 15.58 32.73 22.06
N VAL A 116 16.18 31.77 22.76
CA VAL A 116 16.32 30.39 22.27
C VAL A 116 15.36 29.51 23.07
N GLU A 117 14.61 28.66 22.37
CA GLU A 117 13.74 27.69 23.02
C GLU A 117 14.59 26.76 23.89
N PRO A 118 14.23 26.54 25.18
CA PRO A 118 15.00 25.68 26.05
C PRO A 118 14.95 24.24 25.53
N GLU A 119 16.08 23.53 25.65
CA GLU A 119 16.14 22.11 25.29
C GLU A 119 15.23 21.31 26.24
N ILE A 120 14.26 20.59 25.66
CA ILE A 120 13.38 19.68 26.38
C ILE A 120 13.98 18.27 26.21
N PRO A 121 14.65 17.73 27.25
CA PRO A 121 15.34 16.45 27.12
C PRO A 121 14.33 15.31 27.02
N VAL A 122 14.74 14.24 26.34
CA VAL A 122 14.02 12.97 26.39
C VAL A 122 14.14 12.38 27.80
N THR A 123 13.01 12.09 28.42
CA THR A 123 12.92 11.50 29.76
C THR A 123 12.61 10.00 29.74
N ASP A 124 12.01 9.51 28.65
CA ASP A 124 11.77 8.08 28.44
C ASP A 124 11.69 7.75 26.94
N VAL A 125 12.09 6.52 26.62
CA VAL A 125 12.01 5.95 25.27
C VAL A 125 11.41 4.56 25.38
N ALA A 126 10.35 4.32 24.62
CA ALA A 126 9.74 3.00 24.48
C ALA A 126 9.66 2.58 23.02
N LEU A 127 9.55 1.27 22.80
CA LEU A 127 9.19 0.71 21.49
C LEU A 127 7.74 0.24 21.53
N ASN A 128 7.06 0.30 20.39
CA ASN A 128 5.73 -0.27 20.24
C ASN A 128 5.67 -1.79 20.48
N LYS A 129 6.82 -2.48 20.43
CA LYS A 129 6.96 -3.92 20.70
C LYS A 129 8.23 -4.20 21.51
N SER A 130 8.10 -5.01 22.55
CA SER A 130 9.23 -5.54 23.33
C SER A 130 9.78 -6.87 22.79
N THR A 131 9.01 -7.56 21.96
CA THR A 131 9.39 -8.80 21.31
C THR A 131 8.86 -8.85 19.89
N LEU A 132 9.62 -9.48 18.99
CA LEU A 132 9.28 -9.66 17.60
C LEU A 132 9.67 -11.07 17.15
N SER A 133 8.74 -11.77 16.51
CA SER A 133 8.97 -13.08 15.90
C SER A 133 8.82 -12.95 14.40
N LEU A 134 9.88 -13.24 13.65
CA LEU A 134 9.90 -13.18 12.19
C LEU A 134 10.32 -14.53 11.61
N ILE A 135 9.90 -14.79 10.38
CA ILE A 135 10.47 -15.86 9.57
C ILE A 135 11.64 -15.29 8.76
N GLU A 136 12.69 -16.07 8.54
CA GLU A 136 13.82 -15.70 7.69
C GLU A 136 13.36 -15.08 6.35
N GLY A 137 13.90 -13.91 6.01
CA GLY A 137 13.51 -13.12 4.84
C GLY A 137 12.35 -12.14 5.06
N GLN A 138 11.61 -12.23 6.17
CA GLN A 138 10.58 -11.26 6.51
C GLN A 138 11.14 -9.99 7.14
N SER A 139 10.36 -8.92 7.08
CA SER A 139 10.67 -7.65 7.73
C SER A 139 9.46 -7.07 8.46
N GLU A 140 9.71 -6.26 9.48
CA GLU A 140 8.71 -5.47 10.20
C GLU A 140 9.33 -4.21 10.83
N SER A 141 8.56 -3.11 10.90
CA SER A 141 9.02 -1.84 11.48
C SER A 141 8.66 -1.72 12.97
N LEU A 142 9.65 -1.30 13.76
CA LEU A 142 9.48 -0.86 15.14
C LEU A 142 9.25 0.65 15.15
N GLN A 143 8.33 1.11 16.01
CA GLN A 143 8.06 2.52 16.23
C GLN A 143 8.61 2.93 17.59
N VAL A 144 9.31 4.07 17.62
CA VAL A 144 9.78 4.69 18.86
C VAL A 144 8.73 5.63 19.41
N ILE A 145 8.50 5.55 20.71
CA ILE A 145 7.64 6.44 21.48
C ILE A 145 8.57 7.23 22.41
N ILE A 146 8.64 8.55 22.20
CA ILE A 146 9.50 9.47 22.96
C ILE A 146 8.64 10.22 23.98
N THR A 147 9.10 10.30 25.23
CA THR A 147 8.46 11.10 26.28
C THR A 147 9.44 12.14 26.82
N PRO A 148 9.06 13.43 26.94
CA PRO A 148 7.76 13.98 26.53
C PRO A 148 7.63 14.10 25.00
N ASP A 149 6.39 14.19 24.49
CA ASP A 149 6.13 14.31 23.05
C ASP A 149 6.51 15.70 22.49
N ASP A 150 6.98 16.64 23.29
CA ASP A 150 7.53 17.90 22.82
C ASP A 150 9.05 17.99 23.05
N ALA A 151 9.72 16.85 23.32
CA ALA A 151 11.17 16.80 23.40
C ALA A 151 11.81 17.44 22.16
N THR A 152 12.79 18.32 22.38
CA THR A 152 13.39 19.14 21.32
C THR A 152 14.28 18.34 20.37
N ASN A 153 14.81 17.20 20.83
CA ASN A 153 15.53 16.23 19.99
C ASN A 153 14.94 14.83 20.15
N LYS A 154 14.17 14.37 19.15
CA LYS A 154 13.54 13.03 19.13
C LYS A 154 14.30 12.00 18.31
N LYS A 155 15.49 12.33 17.82
CA LYS A 155 16.25 11.43 16.95
C LYS A 155 16.77 10.23 17.74
N VAL A 156 16.72 9.07 17.11
CA VAL A 156 17.29 7.83 17.62
C VAL A 156 18.22 7.19 16.60
N ALA A 157 19.25 6.53 17.11
CA ALA A 157 20.07 5.59 16.36
C ALA A 157 19.59 4.17 16.64
N TRP A 158 19.62 3.32 15.63
CA TRP A 158 19.25 1.91 15.71
C TRP A 158 20.48 1.02 15.65
N VAL A 159 20.49 -0.03 16.48
CA VAL A 159 21.56 -1.01 16.54
C VAL A 159 20.96 -2.41 16.62
N SER A 160 21.53 -3.37 15.89
CA SER A 160 21.31 -4.79 16.13
C SER A 160 22.51 -5.39 16.86
N ASN A 161 22.24 -6.17 17.91
CA ASN A 161 23.30 -6.89 18.62
C ASN A 161 23.89 -8.06 17.80
N ASP A 162 23.22 -8.48 16.73
CA ASP A 162 23.69 -9.50 15.79
C ASP A 162 23.02 -9.27 14.42
N GLU A 163 23.70 -8.51 13.57
CA GLU A 163 23.29 -8.24 12.19
C GLU A 163 23.32 -9.48 11.30
N SER A 164 23.90 -10.61 11.72
CA SER A 164 23.80 -11.85 10.95
C SER A 164 22.47 -12.58 11.16
N VAL A 165 21.75 -12.27 12.26
CA VAL A 165 20.42 -12.81 12.57
C VAL A 165 19.33 -11.84 12.09
N ALA A 166 19.43 -10.56 12.43
CA ALA A 166 18.52 -9.54 11.94
C ALA A 166 19.20 -8.17 11.87
N MET A 167 18.95 -7.42 10.79
CA MET A 167 19.40 -6.04 10.63
C MET A 167 18.27 -5.05 10.96
N VAL A 168 18.62 -3.82 11.30
CA VAL A 168 17.67 -2.71 11.46
C VAL A 168 18.16 -1.50 10.67
N ASP A 169 17.29 -0.84 9.92
CA ASP A 169 17.64 0.39 9.20
C ASP A 169 17.45 1.66 10.05
N VAL A 170 17.81 2.82 9.49
CA VAL A 170 17.70 4.13 10.17
C VAL A 170 16.26 4.50 10.56
N ASN A 171 15.26 3.89 9.91
CA ASN A 171 13.84 4.12 10.15
C ASN A 171 13.23 3.09 11.11
N GLY A 172 14.04 2.18 11.68
CA GLY A 172 13.57 1.15 12.60
C GLY A 172 12.95 -0.07 11.93
N LYS A 173 13.16 -0.27 10.63
CA LYS A 173 12.71 -1.48 9.92
C LYS A 173 13.67 -2.63 10.19
N VAL A 174 13.17 -3.68 10.82
CA VAL A 174 13.92 -4.89 11.15
C VAL A 174 13.75 -5.91 10.02
N THR A 175 14.84 -6.43 9.49
CA THR A 175 14.87 -7.49 8.46
C THR A 175 15.50 -8.75 9.02
N ALA A 176 14.75 -9.86 9.01
CA ALA A 176 15.22 -11.17 9.46
C ALA A 176 16.11 -11.82 8.39
N LEU A 177 17.33 -12.21 8.77
CA LEU A 177 18.33 -12.74 7.84
C LEU A 177 18.64 -14.21 8.05
N LYS A 178 18.64 -14.68 9.30
CA LYS A 178 18.96 -16.06 9.62
C LYS A 178 18.27 -16.49 10.90
N ALA A 179 17.81 -17.75 10.92
CA ALA A 179 17.27 -18.36 12.13
C ALA A 179 18.19 -18.18 13.36
N GLY A 180 17.62 -17.71 14.46
CA GLY A 180 18.36 -17.32 15.66
C GLY A 180 17.58 -16.32 16.53
N SER A 181 18.25 -15.70 17.49
CA SER A 181 17.67 -14.61 18.26
C SER A 181 18.69 -13.50 18.45
N THR A 182 18.24 -12.25 18.31
CA THR A 182 19.04 -11.05 18.52
C THR A 182 18.20 -10.00 19.26
N THR A 183 18.78 -8.85 19.57
CA THR A 183 18.09 -7.71 20.17
C THR A 183 18.34 -6.47 19.32
N ILE A 184 17.26 -5.78 18.98
CA ILE A 184 17.29 -4.48 18.33
C ILE A 184 17.16 -3.41 19.41
N VAL A 185 18.02 -2.40 19.36
CA VAL A 185 18.09 -1.33 20.35
C VAL A 185 17.93 0.01 19.64
N ALA A 186 16.99 0.82 20.11
CA ALA A 186 16.92 2.25 19.80
C ALA A 186 17.64 3.02 20.91
N VAL A 187 18.51 3.95 20.53
CA VAL A 187 19.31 4.80 21.43
C VAL A 187 19.04 6.25 21.06
N THR A 188 18.73 7.12 22.01
CA THR A 188 18.62 8.56 21.74
C THR A 188 19.95 9.12 21.22
N GLU A 189 19.90 10.17 20.38
CA GLU A 189 21.12 10.74 19.77
C GLU A 189 22.16 11.21 20.82
N ASP A 190 21.71 11.63 22.00
CA ASP A 190 22.55 11.99 23.15
C ASP A 190 23.10 10.79 23.94
N GLY A 191 22.63 9.57 23.63
CA GLY A 191 22.99 8.32 24.32
C GLY A 191 22.37 8.14 25.70
N ALA A 192 21.49 9.04 26.16
CA ALA A 192 20.96 9.03 27.52
C ALA A 192 19.94 7.91 27.77
N MET A 193 19.15 7.55 26.75
CA MET A 193 18.05 6.60 26.87
C MET A 193 18.13 5.49 25.82
N THR A 194 17.65 4.30 26.19
CA THR A 194 17.60 3.15 25.28
C THR A 194 16.30 2.38 25.44
N ALA A 195 15.76 1.89 24.33
CA ALA A 195 14.66 0.92 24.32
C ALA A 195 15.05 -0.28 23.47
N SER A 196 14.58 -1.47 23.82
CA SER A 196 14.98 -2.70 23.13
C SER A 196 13.82 -3.63 22.81
N CYS A 197 13.99 -4.38 21.72
CA CYS A 197 13.07 -5.41 21.26
C CYS A 197 13.85 -6.70 21.02
N LYS A 198 13.45 -7.79 21.69
CA LYS A 198 14.02 -9.11 21.41
C LYS A 198 13.42 -9.66 20.11
N VAL A 199 14.28 -9.92 19.13
CA VAL A 199 13.91 -10.52 17.85
C VAL A 199 14.24 -12.01 17.88
N THR A 200 13.28 -12.84 17.51
CA THR A 200 13.47 -14.27 17.27
C THR A 200 13.16 -14.54 15.81
N VAL A 201 14.11 -15.12 15.09
CA VAL A 201 13.99 -15.49 13.69
C VAL A 201 13.85 -17.01 13.61
N GLU A 202 12.76 -17.47 13.02
CA GLU A 202 12.53 -18.88 12.70
C GLU A 202 13.00 -19.16 11.27
N PRO A 203 13.48 -20.38 10.96
CA PRO A 203 13.82 -20.77 9.60
C PRO A 203 12.64 -20.60 8.64
N ALA A 204 12.92 -20.21 7.40
CA ALA A 204 11.91 -20.25 6.35
C ALA A 204 11.34 -21.66 6.20
N ALA A 205 10.01 -21.79 6.23
CA ALA A 205 9.35 -23.06 5.97
C ALA A 205 9.59 -23.47 4.50
N LEU A 206 9.96 -24.73 4.31
CA LEU A 206 10.04 -25.33 2.98
C LEU A 206 8.63 -25.61 2.43
N LEU A 207 8.50 -25.66 1.11
CA LEU A 207 7.25 -26.00 0.47
C LEU A 207 6.85 -27.44 0.86
N LYS A 208 5.59 -27.62 1.26
CA LYS A 208 5.05 -28.96 1.60
C LYS A 208 4.81 -29.83 0.36
N GLY A 209 4.82 -29.23 -0.82
CA GLY A 209 4.68 -29.86 -2.13
C GLY A 209 5.68 -29.30 -3.13
N THR A 210 5.44 -29.53 -4.41
CA THR A 210 6.25 -28.98 -5.51
C THR A 210 5.65 -27.67 -6.05
N ARG A 211 6.51 -26.77 -6.56
CA ARG A 211 6.06 -25.55 -7.24
C ARG A 211 6.84 -25.30 -8.52
N THR A 212 6.13 -25.03 -9.60
CA THR A 212 6.72 -24.62 -10.89
C THR A 212 6.39 -23.18 -11.19
N ILE A 213 7.42 -22.39 -11.48
CA ILE A 213 7.26 -20.97 -11.80
C ILE A 213 7.87 -20.70 -13.17
N LEU A 214 7.11 -19.99 -14.01
CA LEU A 214 7.61 -19.45 -15.27
C LEU A 214 7.75 -17.93 -15.14
N ALA A 215 8.94 -17.40 -15.37
CA ALA A 215 9.13 -16.01 -15.74
C ALA A 215 9.11 -15.87 -17.26
N TYR A 216 8.11 -15.16 -17.78
CA TYR A 216 7.90 -14.92 -19.19
C TYR A 216 8.34 -13.50 -19.55
N ILE A 217 9.53 -13.39 -20.15
CA ILE A 217 10.17 -12.12 -20.51
C ILE A 217 9.95 -11.84 -22.00
N ALA A 218 8.90 -11.08 -22.30
CA ALA A 218 8.62 -10.58 -23.65
C ALA A 218 9.34 -9.22 -23.84
N ALA A 219 10.56 -9.26 -24.35
CA ALA A 219 11.49 -8.13 -24.35
C ALA A 219 12.04 -7.76 -25.72
N ASP A 220 11.51 -8.28 -26.84
CA ASP A 220 11.83 -7.80 -28.19
C ASP A 220 11.18 -6.41 -28.42
N ASN A 221 11.64 -5.44 -27.63
CA ASN A 221 11.13 -4.09 -27.56
C ASN A 221 12.20 -3.19 -26.90
N THR A 222 11.81 -1.98 -26.48
CA THR A 222 12.75 -0.99 -25.91
C THR A 222 13.32 -1.38 -24.55
N LEU A 223 12.83 -2.45 -23.92
CA LEU A 223 13.30 -2.93 -22.62
C LEU A 223 14.32 -4.08 -22.74
N ALA A 224 14.67 -4.52 -23.95
CA ALA A 224 15.59 -5.65 -24.18
C ALA A 224 16.89 -5.62 -23.35
N SER A 225 17.43 -4.42 -23.05
CA SER A 225 18.63 -4.27 -22.23
C SER A 225 18.43 -4.67 -20.77
N PHE A 226 17.22 -4.52 -20.22
CA PHE A 226 16.90 -4.89 -18.84
C PHE A 226 16.71 -6.40 -18.68
N ALA A 227 16.16 -7.08 -19.69
CA ALA A 227 15.94 -8.53 -19.65
C ALA A 227 17.18 -9.35 -19.27
N SER A 228 18.38 -8.94 -19.73
CA SER A 228 19.63 -9.61 -19.36
C SER A 228 20.10 -9.30 -17.94
N LEU A 229 19.79 -8.10 -17.42
CA LEU A 229 20.07 -7.72 -16.04
C LEU A 229 19.15 -8.49 -15.09
N ASP A 230 17.87 -8.56 -15.40
CA ASP A 230 16.87 -9.28 -14.62
C ASP A 230 17.12 -10.78 -14.63
N LEU A 231 17.57 -11.36 -15.74
CA LEU A 231 18.02 -12.76 -15.77
C LEU A 231 19.23 -12.99 -14.83
N ALA A 232 20.14 -12.02 -14.70
CA ALA A 232 21.27 -12.13 -13.77
C ALA A 232 20.80 -12.02 -12.31
N GLU A 233 19.86 -11.13 -12.02
CA GLU A 233 19.22 -11.02 -10.70
C GLU A 233 18.41 -12.28 -10.35
N MET A 234 17.68 -12.85 -11.31
CA MET A 234 16.95 -14.10 -11.16
C MET A 234 17.88 -15.26 -10.77
N LYS A 235 19.08 -15.34 -11.37
CA LYS A 235 20.12 -16.30 -10.95
C LYS A 235 20.60 -16.01 -9.53
N ALA A 236 20.87 -14.76 -9.19
CA ALA A 236 21.30 -14.40 -7.84
C ALA A 236 20.22 -14.73 -6.78
N GLY A 237 18.94 -14.56 -7.11
CA GLY A 237 17.82 -14.94 -6.27
C GLY A 237 17.67 -16.45 -6.16
N MET A 238 17.78 -17.18 -7.28
CA MET A 238 17.71 -18.64 -7.28
C MET A 238 18.83 -19.28 -6.43
N ALA A 239 20.01 -18.65 -6.33
CA ALA A 239 21.09 -19.11 -5.45
C ALA A 239 20.70 -19.13 -3.96
N LYS A 240 19.69 -18.34 -3.57
CA LYS A 240 19.15 -18.27 -2.20
C LYS A 240 18.02 -19.28 -1.95
N VAL A 241 17.45 -19.87 -3.01
CA VAL A 241 16.38 -20.88 -2.91
C VAL A 241 16.99 -22.24 -2.62
N GLN A 242 16.80 -22.75 -1.40
CA GLN A 242 17.38 -24.03 -0.94
C GLN A 242 16.44 -25.24 -1.16
N ASP A 243 15.18 -24.99 -1.53
CA ASP A 243 14.19 -26.04 -1.71
C ASP A 243 14.47 -26.83 -2.99
N SER A 244 14.59 -28.15 -2.88
CA SER A 244 14.82 -29.04 -4.04
C SER A 244 13.54 -29.41 -4.79
N ASN A 245 12.36 -29.09 -4.25
CA ASN A 245 11.04 -29.43 -4.82
C ASN A 245 10.50 -28.35 -5.76
N VAL A 246 11.36 -27.49 -6.28
CA VAL A 246 10.95 -26.35 -7.11
C VAL A 246 11.52 -26.41 -8.52
N HIS A 247 10.76 -25.86 -9.46
CA HIS A 247 11.21 -25.63 -10.82
C HIS A 247 11.08 -24.15 -11.14
N PHE A 248 12.19 -23.51 -11.52
CA PHE A 248 12.17 -22.14 -11.99
C PHE A 248 12.59 -22.07 -13.46
N LEU A 249 11.65 -21.67 -14.30
CA LEU A 249 11.84 -21.56 -15.73
C LEU A 249 11.77 -20.09 -16.15
N VAL A 250 12.61 -19.73 -17.12
CA VAL A 250 12.66 -18.38 -17.67
C VAL A 250 12.57 -18.47 -19.18
N TYR A 251 11.45 -18.03 -19.75
CA TYR A 251 11.36 -17.73 -21.18
C TYR A 251 11.86 -16.31 -21.40
N ILE A 252 12.75 -16.12 -22.36
CA ILE A 252 13.26 -14.81 -22.73
C ILE A 252 13.31 -14.66 -24.24
N ASP A 253 12.64 -13.61 -24.72
CA ASP A 253 12.78 -13.08 -26.07
C ASP A 253 13.28 -11.65 -25.98
N ASP A 254 14.56 -11.44 -26.27
CA ASP A 254 15.24 -10.14 -26.22
C ASP A 254 15.55 -9.59 -27.62
N GLY A 255 14.83 -10.08 -28.65
CA GLY A 255 15.03 -9.73 -30.05
C GLY A 255 16.28 -10.35 -30.70
N LYS A 256 16.96 -11.27 -30.01
CA LYS A 256 18.11 -12.02 -30.54
C LYS A 256 17.74 -13.49 -30.74
N SER A 257 17.82 -14.27 -29.66
CA SER A 257 17.60 -15.71 -29.68
C SER A 257 16.60 -16.03 -28.59
N PRO A 258 15.31 -16.20 -28.93
CA PRO A 258 14.31 -16.58 -27.94
C PRO A 258 14.63 -17.97 -27.39
N ARG A 259 14.59 -18.12 -26.07
CA ARG A 259 14.91 -19.41 -25.40
C ARG A 259 14.14 -19.59 -24.11
N LEU A 260 13.92 -20.86 -23.76
CA LEU A 260 13.43 -21.30 -22.47
C LEU A 260 14.60 -21.88 -21.67
N LEU A 261 14.81 -21.36 -20.47
CA LEU A 261 15.86 -21.75 -19.54
C LEU A 261 15.25 -22.40 -18.30
N GLU A 262 15.96 -23.32 -17.68
CA GLU A 262 15.73 -23.78 -16.31
C GLU A 262 16.88 -23.29 -15.44
N LEU A 263 16.55 -22.61 -14.35
CA LEU A 263 17.50 -22.17 -13.33
C LEU A 263 17.33 -23.05 -12.10
N LYS A 264 18.40 -23.73 -11.69
CA LYS A 264 18.36 -24.64 -10.55
C LYS A 264 19.51 -24.38 -9.59
N ASN A 265 19.22 -24.29 -8.30
CA ASN A 265 20.26 -24.23 -7.28
C ASN A 265 20.80 -25.64 -7.00
N GLU A 266 22.07 -25.87 -7.30
CA GLU A 266 22.79 -27.09 -6.96
C GLU A 266 23.86 -26.78 -5.90
N LYS A 267 23.48 -26.92 -4.63
CA LYS A 267 24.36 -26.74 -3.46
C LYS A 267 25.02 -25.33 -3.39
N GLY A 268 24.24 -24.30 -3.70
CA GLY A 268 24.68 -22.89 -3.66
C GLY A 268 25.23 -22.37 -4.99
N ALA A 269 25.34 -23.21 -6.03
CA ALA A 269 25.69 -22.80 -7.38
C ALA A 269 24.47 -22.92 -8.29
N VAL A 270 24.11 -21.86 -9.01
CA VAL A 270 23.00 -21.90 -9.95
C VAL A 270 23.46 -22.48 -11.27
N VAL A 271 22.83 -23.59 -11.67
CA VAL A 271 22.96 -24.22 -12.97
C VAL A 271 21.87 -23.67 -13.88
N GLU A 272 22.29 -23.07 -15.01
CA GLU A 272 21.39 -22.70 -16.10
C GLU A 272 21.40 -23.82 -17.15
N THR A 273 20.22 -24.32 -17.49
CA THR A 273 20.03 -25.30 -18.56
C THR A 273 19.13 -24.73 -19.64
N VAL A 274 19.57 -24.78 -20.90
CA VAL A 274 18.70 -24.45 -22.04
C VAL A 274 17.72 -25.61 -22.25
N VAL A 275 16.44 -25.34 -22.03
CA VAL A 275 15.34 -26.30 -22.21
C VAL A 275 14.91 -26.36 -23.67
N GLU A 276 14.79 -25.20 -24.31
CA GLU A 276 14.39 -25.07 -25.72
C GLU A 276 14.94 -23.78 -26.30
N THR A 277 15.25 -23.79 -27.60
CA THR A 277 15.59 -22.59 -28.37
C THR A 277 14.56 -22.43 -29.48
N TYR A 278 14.15 -21.20 -29.73
CA TYR A 278 13.15 -20.89 -30.75
C TYR A 278 13.79 -20.05 -31.86
N GLY A 279 13.21 -20.13 -33.06
CA GLY A 279 13.47 -19.14 -34.11
C GLY A 279 12.87 -17.78 -33.73
N SER A 280 13.20 -16.75 -34.51
CA SER A 280 12.53 -15.44 -34.39
C SER A 280 11.01 -15.61 -34.44
N ARG A 281 10.32 -14.94 -33.51
CA ARG A 281 8.89 -15.12 -33.29
C ARG A 281 8.27 -13.88 -32.65
N ASN A 282 6.94 -13.88 -32.61
CA ASN A 282 6.17 -12.90 -31.86
C ASN A 282 5.95 -13.45 -30.44
N SER A 283 6.74 -12.98 -29.48
CA SER A 283 6.67 -13.37 -28.07
C SER A 283 5.34 -13.02 -27.39
N VAL A 284 4.49 -12.23 -28.02
CA VAL A 284 3.15 -11.88 -27.50
C VAL A 284 2.01 -12.46 -28.35
N GLY A 285 2.33 -13.37 -29.27
CA GLY A 285 1.33 -14.11 -30.04
C GLY A 285 0.68 -15.23 -29.20
N VAL A 286 -0.63 -15.46 -29.40
CA VAL A 286 -1.38 -16.49 -28.66
C VAL A 286 -0.76 -17.87 -28.85
N SER A 287 -0.50 -18.27 -30.10
CA SER A 287 0.03 -19.60 -30.42
C SER A 287 1.47 -19.79 -29.92
N GLU A 288 2.32 -18.77 -30.08
CA GLU A 288 3.70 -18.79 -29.63
C GLU A 288 3.79 -18.86 -28.10
N THR A 289 2.94 -18.12 -27.39
CA THR A 289 2.87 -18.15 -25.92
C THR A 289 2.37 -19.51 -25.43
N GLN A 290 1.30 -20.05 -26.05
CA GLN A 290 0.78 -21.38 -25.74
C GLN A 290 1.83 -22.49 -25.95
N GLU A 291 2.69 -22.36 -26.96
CA GLU A 291 3.79 -23.31 -27.18
C GLU A 291 4.79 -23.30 -26.01
N VAL A 292 5.18 -22.13 -25.53
CA VAL A 292 6.05 -21.99 -24.35
C VAL A 292 5.35 -22.55 -23.11
N PHE A 293 4.09 -22.21 -22.90
CA PHE A 293 3.30 -22.70 -21.77
C PHE A 293 3.20 -24.23 -21.79
N ALA A 294 2.98 -24.85 -22.95
CA ALA A 294 2.95 -26.31 -23.08
C ALA A 294 4.31 -26.94 -22.76
N LYS A 295 5.43 -26.30 -23.13
CA LYS A 295 6.79 -26.78 -22.80
C LYS A 295 7.10 -26.76 -21.31
N VAL A 296 6.41 -25.90 -20.55
CA VAL A 296 6.49 -25.84 -19.10
C VAL A 296 5.40 -26.70 -18.45
N PHE A 297 4.15 -26.28 -18.55
CA PHE A 297 3.07 -26.79 -17.71
C PHE A 297 2.49 -28.14 -18.18
N SER A 298 2.62 -28.48 -19.47
CA SER A 298 2.24 -29.81 -19.98
C SER A 298 3.39 -30.81 -19.93
N ASN A 299 4.59 -30.39 -19.55
CA ASN A 299 5.77 -31.24 -19.48
C ASN A 299 5.82 -31.95 -18.13
N SER A 300 5.85 -33.28 -18.14
CA SER A 300 5.89 -34.10 -16.92
C SER A 300 7.09 -33.82 -16.01
N LYS A 301 8.18 -33.25 -16.54
CA LYS A 301 9.35 -32.84 -15.74
C LYS A 301 9.04 -31.66 -14.81
N TYR A 302 8.11 -30.80 -15.19
CA TYR A 302 7.80 -29.54 -14.51
C TYR A 302 6.36 -29.52 -13.97
N GLN A 303 5.68 -30.66 -13.92
CA GLN A 303 4.42 -30.77 -13.20
C GLN A 303 4.67 -30.57 -11.71
N ALA A 304 3.82 -29.76 -11.10
CA ALA A 304 3.91 -29.39 -9.70
C ALA A 304 2.53 -29.33 -9.03
N ASP A 305 2.53 -29.30 -7.70
CA ASP A 305 1.31 -29.13 -6.89
C ASP A 305 0.76 -27.71 -6.96
N SER A 306 1.61 -26.73 -7.28
CA SER A 306 1.26 -25.31 -7.42
C SER A 306 2.07 -24.62 -8.52
N TYR A 307 1.55 -23.51 -9.03
CA TYR A 307 2.16 -22.82 -10.17
C TYR A 307 2.21 -21.31 -9.94
N GLY A 308 3.26 -20.66 -10.43
CA GLY A 308 3.37 -19.20 -10.46
C GLY A 308 3.75 -18.70 -11.84
N LEU A 309 3.34 -17.48 -12.15
CA LEU A 309 3.71 -16.80 -13.40
C LEU A 309 4.23 -15.40 -13.09
N VAL A 310 5.38 -15.06 -13.66
CA VAL A 310 5.84 -13.68 -13.79
C VAL A 310 5.69 -13.30 -15.25
N TYR A 311 4.99 -12.21 -15.53
CA TYR A 311 4.90 -11.65 -16.87
C TYR A 311 5.63 -10.31 -16.90
N TRP A 312 6.77 -10.30 -17.58
CA TRP A 312 7.67 -9.16 -17.67
C TRP A 312 7.59 -8.54 -19.05
N SER A 313 7.22 -7.26 -19.11
CA SER A 313 7.25 -6.45 -20.34
C SER A 313 6.77 -5.01 -20.11
N HIS A 314 6.44 -4.33 -21.19
CA HIS A 314 5.52 -3.18 -21.17
C HIS A 314 4.10 -3.58 -20.72
N GLY A 315 3.34 -2.59 -20.22
CA GLY A 315 1.95 -2.74 -19.74
C GLY A 315 1.16 -1.43 -19.72
N ASP A 316 -0.18 -1.55 -19.73
CA ASP A 316 -1.20 -0.50 -19.95
C ASP A 316 -2.58 -1.11 -19.72
N GLY A 317 -2.68 -1.92 -18.66
CA GLY A 317 -3.93 -2.40 -18.09
C GLY A 317 -4.85 -3.15 -19.07
N TRP A 318 -6.12 -2.76 -19.04
CA TRP A 318 -7.24 -3.46 -19.70
C TRP A 318 -7.55 -2.95 -21.12
N LEU A 319 -6.90 -1.86 -21.56
CA LEU A 319 -7.25 -1.22 -22.83
C LEU A 319 -6.90 -2.14 -24.01
N PRO A 320 -7.86 -2.45 -24.91
CA PRO A 320 -7.57 -3.32 -26.04
C PRO A 320 -6.68 -2.66 -27.11
N TYR A 321 -6.05 -3.48 -27.93
CA TYR A 321 -5.26 -3.12 -29.10
C TYR A 321 -5.74 -3.86 -30.35
N PRO A 322 -5.78 -3.17 -31.52
CA PRO A 322 -5.54 -1.74 -31.69
C PRO A 322 -6.77 -0.91 -31.29
N LEU A 323 -6.60 0.01 -30.34
CA LEU A 323 -7.66 1.00 -30.00
C LEU A 323 -7.13 2.43 -29.94
N ARG A 324 -5.87 2.64 -29.51
CA ARG A 324 -5.15 3.92 -29.58
C ARG A 324 -3.68 3.68 -29.94
N ALA A 325 -3.08 4.63 -30.66
CA ALA A 325 -1.63 4.62 -30.90
C ALA A 325 -0.88 4.83 -29.57
N GLY A 326 0.25 4.14 -29.38
CA GLY A 326 1.10 4.33 -28.21
C GLY A 326 0.71 3.61 -26.91
N THR A 327 -0.47 2.97 -26.81
CA THR A 327 -0.96 2.30 -25.57
C THR A 327 -0.56 0.82 -25.47
N ARG A 328 0.04 0.40 -24.35
CA ARG A 328 0.81 -0.85 -24.22
C ARG A 328 0.11 -1.93 -23.37
N TRP A 329 -0.81 -2.75 -23.85
CA TRP A 329 -1.31 -3.97 -23.15
C TRP A 329 -0.16 -4.90 -22.70
N VAL A 330 -0.45 -6.05 -22.09
CA VAL A 330 0.60 -6.85 -21.45
C VAL A 330 1.57 -7.47 -22.48
N GLY A 331 2.83 -7.05 -22.47
CA GLY A 331 3.82 -7.49 -23.48
C GLY A 331 4.28 -6.37 -24.40
N GLN A 332 5.28 -6.62 -25.23
CA GLN A 332 5.44 -6.00 -26.56
C GLN A 332 6.49 -6.73 -27.36
N ASP A 333 6.19 -6.93 -28.63
CA ASP A 333 7.13 -7.51 -29.57
C ASP A 333 7.20 -6.66 -30.84
N LYS A 334 8.39 -6.19 -31.18
CA LYS A 334 8.67 -5.32 -32.33
C LYS A 334 9.46 -6.03 -33.43
N GLY A 335 9.74 -7.33 -33.29
CA GLY A 335 10.58 -8.09 -34.20
C GLY A 335 10.00 -8.19 -35.60
N ASN A 336 8.67 -8.32 -35.72
CA ASN A 336 7.94 -8.34 -36.99
C ASN A 336 6.66 -7.50 -36.94
N GLY A 337 6.84 -6.18 -36.83
CA GLY A 337 5.75 -5.22 -36.60
C GLY A 337 5.50 -4.99 -35.12
N ASP A 338 4.66 -4.02 -34.77
CA ASP A 338 4.35 -3.69 -33.38
C ASP A 338 3.22 -4.62 -32.88
N ASN A 339 3.59 -5.79 -32.35
CA ASN A 339 2.69 -6.84 -31.91
C ASN A 339 2.46 -6.81 -30.41
N ARG A 340 1.23 -7.21 -30.07
CA ARG A 340 0.58 -6.71 -28.90
C ARG A 340 -0.51 -7.67 -28.36
N MET A 341 -0.38 -8.21 -27.14
CA MET A 341 -1.34 -9.13 -26.48
C MET A 341 -2.40 -8.42 -25.62
N ASN A 342 -3.66 -8.53 -26.03
CA ASN A 342 -4.81 -8.13 -25.23
C ASN A 342 -5.03 -9.02 -24.00
N ILE A 343 -5.70 -8.50 -22.97
CA ILE A 343 -6.12 -9.32 -21.81
C ILE A 343 -7.02 -10.49 -22.24
N SER A 344 -7.90 -10.29 -23.22
CA SER A 344 -8.75 -11.37 -23.76
C SER A 344 -7.95 -12.48 -24.44
N GLU A 345 -6.85 -12.14 -25.11
CA GLU A 345 -5.91 -13.09 -25.69
C GLU A 345 -5.10 -13.80 -24.60
N PHE A 346 -4.71 -13.08 -23.55
CA PHE A 346 -4.05 -13.67 -22.39
C PHE A 346 -4.98 -14.68 -21.68
N VAL A 347 -6.27 -14.35 -21.50
CA VAL A 347 -7.28 -15.30 -21.01
C VAL A 347 -7.38 -16.53 -21.90
N GLU A 348 -7.31 -16.38 -23.24
CA GLU A 348 -7.30 -17.53 -24.16
C GLU A 348 -6.08 -18.43 -23.97
N ILE A 349 -4.91 -17.84 -23.70
CA ILE A 349 -3.70 -18.60 -23.35
C ILE A 349 -3.91 -19.36 -22.02
N LEU A 350 -4.42 -18.67 -20.99
CA LEU A 350 -4.60 -19.21 -19.63
C LEU A 350 -5.60 -20.37 -19.56
N LYS A 351 -6.57 -20.47 -20.48
CA LYS A 351 -7.46 -21.65 -20.59
C LYS A 351 -6.72 -22.97 -20.81
N SER A 352 -5.50 -22.91 -21.35
CA SER A 352 -4.64 -24.07 -21.58
C SER A 352 -3.56 -24.25 -20.50
N ALA A 353 -3.51 -23.36 -19.52
CA ALA A 353 -2.55 -23.36 -18.42
C ALA A 353 -3.17 -23.97 -17.14
N PRO A 354 -2.36 -24.39 -16.16
CA PRO A 354 -2.85 -24.67 -14.81
C PRO A 354 -3.37 -23.37 -14.16
N HIS A 355 -4.17 -23.53 -13.11
CA HIS A 355 -4.48 -22.39 -12.23
C HIS A 355 -3.22 -21.96 -11.49
N PHE A 356 -2.98 -20.65 -11.40
CA PHE A 356 -1.80 -20.08 -10.76
C PHE A 356 -2.08 -19.64 -9.33
N ASP A 357 -1.17 -19.92 -8.40
CA ASP A 357 -1.20 -19.33 -7.07
C ASP A 357 -1.00 -17.81 -7.15
N PHE A 358 -0.28 -17.32 -8.17
CA PHE A 358 -0.13 -15.90 -8.43
C PHE A 358 0.29 -15.62 -9.87
N ILE A 359 -0.10 -14.44 -10.35
CA ILE A 359 0.50 -13.78 -11.51
C ILE A 359 1.12 -12.46 -11.03
N LEU A 360 2.44 -12.34 -11.17
CA LEU A 360 3.18 -11.08 -11.00
C LEU A 360 3.31 -10.38 -12.35
N PHE A 361 2.74 -9.20 -12.47
CA PHE A 361 2.97 -8.31 -13.59
C PHE A 361 4.12 -7.36 -13.28
N ASP A 362 5.28 -7.64 -13.86
CA ASP A 362 6.37 -6.68 -13.94
C ASP A 362 6.19 -5.83 -15.20
N ALA A 363 5.08 -5.07 -15.18
CA ALA A 363 4.60 -4.24 -16.28
C ALA A 363 3.71 -3.11 -15.73
N CYS A 364 3.73 -1.94 -16.40
CA CYS A 364 3.01 -0.75 -15.95
C CYS A 364 1.48 -0.95 -15.96
N PHE A 365 0.77 -0.27 -15.05
CA PHE A 365 -0.71 -0.17 -15.02
C PHE A 365 -1.50 -1.49 -14.93
N MET A 366 -0.83 -2.62 -14.71
CA MET A 366 -1.49 -3.94 -14.68
C MET A 366 -2.32 -4.17 -13.42
N GLN A 367 -2.13 -3.36 -12.37
CA GLN A 367 -2.97 -3.36 -11.18
C GLN A 367 -4.26 -2.54 -11.38
N ALA A 368 -5.03 -2.94 -12.38
CA ALA A 368 -6.35 -2.43 -12.67
C ALA A 368 -7.40 -3.49 -12.30
N VAL A 369 -8.50 -3.09 -11.67
CA VAL A 369 -9.55 -4.03 -11.26
C VAL A 369 -10.16 -4.75 -12.45
N GLU A 370 -10.22 -4.10 -13.62
CA GLU A 370 -10.68 -4.70 -14.86
C GLU A 370 -9.80 -5.87 -15.28
N VAL A 371 -8.47 -5.71 -15.22
CA VAL A 371 -7.51 -6.79 -15.52
C VAL A 371 -7.69 -7.93 -14.54
N ALA A 372 -7.63 -7.64 -13.24
CA ALA A 372 -7.70 -8.68 -12.22
C ALA A 372 -9.04 -9.43 -12.24
N TYR A 373 -10.14 -8.75 -12.58
CA TYR A 373 -11.44 -9.38 -12.72
C TYR A 373 -11.46 -10.36 -13.91
N GLU A 374 -10.94 -10.00 -15.08
CA GLU A 374 -10.86 -10.91 -16.25
C GLU A 374 -10.00 -12.16 -15.97
N LEU A 375 -8.99 -12.05 -15.10
CA LEU A 375 -8.07 -13.15 -14.77
C LEU A 375 -8.52 -14.02 -13.59
N ARG A 376 -9.64 -13.67 -12.93
CA ARG A 376 -9.99 -14.19 -11.61
C ARG A 376 -10.17 -15.71 -11.51
N ASP A 377 -10.51 -16.37 -12.62
CA ASP A 377 -10.72 -17.81 -12.68
C ASP A 377 -9.42 -18.60 -12.92
N TYR A 378 -8.31 -17.91 -13.21
CA TYR A 378 -7.04 -18.51 -13.63
C TYR A 378 -5.88 -18.26 -12.64
N THR A 379 -6.05 -17.35 -11.69
CA THR A 379 -5.06 -17.09 -10.65
C THR A 379 -5.72 -16.72 -9.34
N ASP A 380 -5.14 -17.10 -8.20
CA ASP A 380 -5.59 -16.71 -6.86
C ASP A 380 -5.23 -15.24 -6.54
N TYR A 381 -4.09 -14.77 -7.06
CA TYR A 381 -3.58 -13.42 -6.82
C TYR A 381 -3.07 -12.75 -8.09
N CYS A 382 -3.35 -11.45 -8.22
CA CYS A 382 -2.67 -10.55 -9.17
C CYS A 382 -1.78 -9.59 -8.38
N ILE A 383 -0.51 -9.47 -8.79
CA ILE A 383 0.48 -8.61 -8.15
C ILE A 383 1.02 -7.63 -9.19
N GLY A 384 1.09 -6.35 -8.87
CA GLY A 384 1.57 -5.33 -9.81
C GLY A 384 1.43 -3.90 -9.29
N SER A 385 1.63 -2.93 -10.18
CA SER A 385 1.51 -1.49 -9.90
C SER A 385 0.30 -0.89 -10.61
N PRO A 386 -0.45 0.03 -9.97
CA PRO A 386 -1.54 0.76 -10.63
C PRO A 386 -1.02 1.90 -11.52
N THR A 387 0.28 2.19 -11.49
CA THR A 387 0.96 3.23 -12.28
C THR A 387 2.16 2.65 -13.02
N GLU A 388 3.04 3.51 -13.53
CA GLU A 388 4.33 3.10 -14.12
C GLU A 388 5.18 2.33 -13.09
N ILE A 389 5.92 1.31 -13.56
CA ILE A 389 6.92 0.61 -12.76
C ILE A 389 8.32 1.18 -13.04
N PRO A 390 9.27 1.02 -12.12
CA PRO A 390 10.67 1.37 -12.36
C PRO A 390 11.22 0.73 -13.64
N GLY A 391 12.08 1.47 -14.37
CA GLY A 391 12.74 0.95 -15.57
C GLY A 391 13.47 -0.39 -15.35
N PRO A 392 14.17 -0.59 -14.22
CA PRO A 392 14.81 -1.86 -13.89
C PRO A 392 13.86 -3.02 -13.54
N GLY A 393 12.55 -2.81 -13.43
CA GLY A 393 11.61 -3.87 -13.06
C GLY A 393 11.72 -4.33 -11.61
N ALA A 394 11.33 -5.56 -11.31
CA ALA A 394 11.45 -6.14 -9.98
C ALA A 394 12.92 -6.44 -9.63
N SER A 395 13.34 -6.26 -8.37
CA SER A 395 14.62 -6.79 -7.91
C SER A 395 14.55 -8.32 -7.74
N TYR A 396 14.88 -9.05 -8.79
CA TYR A 396 14.65 -10.51 -8.85
C TYR A 396 15.51 -11.30 -7.89
N ASP A 397 16.61 -10.73 -7.41
CA ASP A 397 17.43 -11.36 -6.38
C ASP A 397 16.69 -11.45 -5.03
N ALA A 398 15.70 -10.59 -4.79
CA ALA A 398 14.79 -10.64 -3.65
C ALA A 398 13.46 -11.34 -3.99
N VAL A 399 12.92 -11.09 -5.19
CA VAL A 399 11.62 -11.63 -5.60
C VAL A 399 11.65 -13.14 -5.85
N VAL A 400 12.72 -13.70 -6.45
CA VAL A 400 12.80 -15.14 -6.72
C VAL A 400 12.67 -16.00 -5.45
N PRO A 401 13.40 -15.72 -4.35
CA PRO A 401 13.17 -16.41 -3.09
C PRO A 401 11.74 -16.27 -2.58
N ALA A 402 11.15 -15.08 -2.66
CA ALA A 402 9.81 -14.81 -2.18
C ALA A 402 8.74 -15.62 -2.93
N MET A 403 8.92 -15.83 -4.23
CA MET A 403 8.04 -16.64 -5.07
C MET A 403 7.93 -18.11 -4.62
N PHE A 404 8.99 -18.64 -4.02
CA PHE A 404 9.03 -20.00 -3.47
C PHE A 404 8.70 -20.07 -1.98
N SER A 405 8.18 -18.99 -1.40
CA SER A 405 7.69 -19.03 0.00
C SER A 405 6.59 -20.06 0.16
N ALA A 406 6.69 -20.88 1.22
CA ALA A 406 5.68 -21.88 1.56
C ALA A 406 4.33 -21.25 1.94
N GLU A 407 4.35 -20.06 2.52
CA GLU A 407 3.17 -19.35 2.98
C GLU A 407 3.20 -17.90 2.50
N ASN A 408 2.01 -17.34 2.22
CA ASN A 408 1.83 -15.93 1.84
C ASN A 408 2.70 -15.48 0.66
N ALA A 409 2.96 -16.36 -0.31
CA ALA A 409 3.85 -16.08 -1.44
C ALA A 409 3.51 -14.75 -2.14
N ALA A 410 2.23 -14.48 -2.43
CA ALA A 410 1.82 -13.23 -3.07
C ALA A 410 2.19 -11.96 -2.27
N VAL A 411 2.00 -11.97 -0.94
CA VAL A 411 2.38 -10.85 -0.06
C VAL A 411 3.90 -10.72 0.02
N ASN A 412 4.62 -11.85 0.14
CA ASN A 412 6.08 -11.85 0.20
C ASN A 412 6.69 -11.33 -1.12
N ILE A 413 6.12 -11.70 -2.27
CA ILE A 413 6.53 -11.17 -3.58
C ILE A 413 6.33 -9.66 -3.63
N ALA A 414 5.15 -9.17 -3.21
CA ALA A 414 4.87 -7.73 -3.25
C ALA A 414 5.78 -6.92 -2.32
N LYS A 415 6.11 -7.47 -1.15
CA LYS A 415 7.13 -6.92 -0.25
C LYS A 415 8.53 -6.94 -0.89
N ALA A 416 8.96 -8.08 -1.41
CA ALA A 416 10.26 -8.24 -2.05
C ALA A 416 10.44 -7.34 -3.28
N TYR A 417 9.35 -6.99 -3.97
CA TYR A 417 9.37 -5.97 -5.02
C TYR A 417 9.53 -4.57 -4.41
N TYR A 418 8.67 -4.20 -3.46
CA TYR A 418 8.59 -2.83 -2.94
C TYR A 418 9.83 -2.40 -2.11
N GLU A 419 10.30 -3.28 -1.24
CA GLU A 419 11.27 -2.93 -0.20
C GLU A 419 12.63 -2.46 -0.74
N PRO A 420 13.23 -3.07 -1.78
CA PRO A 420 14.46 -2.57 -2.38
C PRO A 420 14.34 -1.15 -2.93
N TYR A 421 13.16 -0.78 -3.46
CA TYR A 421 12.89 0.58 -3.95
C TYR A 421 12.66 1.57 -2.82
N ALA A 422 11.95 1.16 -1.76
CA ALA A 422 11.77 1.98 -0.57
C ALA A 422 13.11 2.28 0.13
N ALA A 423 14.02 1.32 0.19
CA ALA A 423 15.34 1.49 0.81
C ALA A 423 16.25 2.48 0.06
N LYS A 424 16.07 2.63 -1.26
CA LYS A 424 16.84 3.57 -2.10
C LYS A 424 16.12 4.91 -2.31
N TYR A 425 14.89 5.05 -1.83
CA TYR A 425 14.06 6.21 -2.07
C TYR A 425 14.69 7.48 -1.48
N ASP A 426 14.90 8.48 -2.34
CA ASP A 426 15.41 9.80 -1.97
C ASP A 426 14.80 10.87 -2.88
N GLU A 427 13.47 10.78 -3.06
CA GLU A 427 12.70 11.75 -3.85
C GLU A 427 13.23 11.97 -5.29
N GLY A 428 13.86 10.95 -5.87
CA GLY A 428 14.44 10.99 -7.22
C GLY A 428 15.81 11.68 -7.33
N LYS A 429 16.48 12.01 -6.22
CA LYS A 429 17.85 12.56 -6.26
C LYS A 429 18.82 11.53 -6.87
N GLY A 430 19.56 11.93 -7.90
CA GLY A 430 20.49 11.05 -8.59
C GLY A 430 19.83 9.88 -9.34
N LEU A 431 18.54 10.01 -9.68
CA LEU A 431 17.77 8.99 -10.39
C LEU A 431 18.44 8.59 -11.71
N SER A 432 18.63 7.27 -11.88
CA SER A 432 19.01 6.65 -13.15
C SER A 432 18.53 5.21 -13.18
N ASN A 433 18.63 4.56 -14.34
CA ASN A 433 18.31 3.13 -14.47
C ASN A 433 19.20 2.24 -13.60
N SER A 434 20.42 2.65 -13.25
CA SER A 434 21.29 1.90 -12.33
C SER A 434 21.18 2.35 -10.87
N ASN A 435 20.47 3.44 -10.60
CA ASN A 435 20.27 4.00 -9.26
C ASN A 435 18.86 4.59 -9.15
N TRP A 436 17.87 3.72 -8.94
CA TRP A 436 16.48 4.14 -8.90
C TRP A 436 16.08 4.66 -7.52
N THR A 437 16.11 5.98 -7.36
CA THR A 437 15.78 6.68 -6.09
C THR A 437 14.39 7.31 -6.08
N ALA A 438 13.60 7.02 -7.11
CA ALA A 438 12.30 7.64 -7.33
C ALA A 438 11.11 6.84 -6.78
N GLY A 439 11.39 5.74 -6.10
CA GLY A 439 10.39 4.93 -5.42
C GLY A 439 9.58 4.03 -6.35
N ALA A 440 8.58 3.36 -5.77
CA ALA A 440 7.72 2.39 -6.44
C ALA A 440 6.43 2.17 -5.65
N SER A 441 5.45 1.55 -6.31
CA SER A 441 4.20 1.09 -5.68
C SER A 441 3.85 -0.32 -6.11
N VAL A 442 3.38 -1.14 -5.17
CA VAL A 442 3.05 -2.55 -5.42
C VAL A 442 1.83 -2.96 -4.61
N CYS A 443 0.89 -3.64 -5.25
CA CYS A 443 -0.29 -4.24 -4.65
C CYS A 443 -0.28 -5.75 -4.89
N ALA A 444 -0.78 -6.53 -3.93
CA ALA A 444 -1.21 -7.92 -4.16
C ALA A 444 -2.73 -8.00 -3.90
N LEU A 445 -3.47 -8.46 -4.91
CA LEU A 445 -4.92 -8.49 -4.94
C LEU A 445 -5.42 -9.92 -5.09
N ARG A 446 -6.30 -10.36 -4.17
CA ARG A 446 -7.00 -11.64 -4.21
C ARG A 446 -8.14 -11.60 -5.20
N THR A 447 -8.10 -12.50 -6.17
CA THR A 447 -9.11 -12.59 -7.24
C THR A 447 -10.42 -13.23 -6.76
N ASP A 448 -10.34 -14.21 -5.84
CA ASP A 448 -11.50 -14.91 -5.29
C ASP A 448 -12.48 -13.97 -4.57
N LYS A 449 -11.99 -12.83 -4.07
CA LYS A 449 -12.79 -11.79 -3.41
C LYS A 449 -13.44 -10.80 -4.36
N LEU A 450 -13.03 -10.77 -5.63
CA LEU A 450 -13.52 -9.77 -6.57
C LEU A 450 -14.98 -10.00 -6.97
N VAL A 451 -15.47 -11.24 -6.94
CA VAL A 451 -16.90 -11.54 -7.20
C VAL A 451 -17.79 -10.88 -6.14
N ASP A 452 -17.41 -11.00 -4.86
CA ASP A 452 -18.12 -10.35 -3.77
C ASP A 452 -17.97 -8.83 -3.81
N LEU A 453 -16.77 -8.32 -4.14
CA LEU A 453 -16.54 -6.89 -4.32
C LEU A 453 -17.40 -6.31 -5.44
N ALA A 454 -17.52 -6.99 -6.60
CA ALA A 454 -18.39 -6.58 -7.70
C ALA A 454 -19.86 -6.55 -7.27
N ARG A 455 -20.32 -7.62 -6.60
CA ARG A 455 -21.69 -7.72 -6.08
C ARG A 455 -22.01 -6.60 -5.10
N ILE A 456 -21.12 -6.32 -4.15
CA ILE A 456 -21.30 -5.25 -3.16
C ILE A 456 -21.24 -3.89 -3.84
N THR A 457 -20.30 -3.67 -4.77
CA THR A 457 -20.22 -2.46 -5.60
C THR A 457 -21.57 -2.17 -6.23
N LYS A 458 -22.17 -3.14 -6.93
CA LYS A 458 -23.48 -3.01 -7.57
C LYS A 458 -24.61 -2.60 -6.62
N GLN A 459 -24.54 -3.01 -5.35
CA GLN A 459 -25.56 -2.69 -4.34
C GLN A 459 -25.46 -1.26 -3.80
N VAL A 460 -24.29 -0.66 -3.86
CA VAL A 460 -24.00 0.65 -3.24
C VAL A 460 -23.85 1.79 -4.25
N LEU A 461 -23.94 1.50 -5.55
CA LEU A 461 -23.88 2.52 -6.61
C LEU A 461 -25.07 3.50 -6.52
N PRO A 462 -24.84 4.80 -6.76
CA PRO A 462 -25.92 5.76 -6.95
C PRO A 462 -26.60 5.59 -8.32
N GLY A 463 -27.62 6.40 -8.61
CA GLY A 463 -28.32 6.36 -9.91
C GLY A 463 -27.68 7.17 -11.04
N SER A 464 -26.74 8.07 -10.76
CA SER A 464 -25.97 8.83 -11.76
C SER A 464 -24.78 9.53 -11.11
N VAL A 465 -23.72 9.78 -11.87
CA VAL A 465 -22.53 10.52 -11.41
C VAL A 465 -22.10 11.54 -12.46
N ASP A 466 -21.65 12.72 -12.01
CA ASP A 466 -20.94 13.66 -12.89
C ASP A 466 -19.50 13.17 -13.11
N ASN A 467 -19.26 12.56 -14.27
CA ASN A 467 -17.95 12.00 -14.59
C ASN A 467 -16.86 13.06 -14.76
N ALA A 468 -17.19 14.27 -15.24
CA ALA A 468 -16.19 15.33 -15.39
C ALA A 468 -15.73 15.81 -14.02
N GLN A 469 -16.67 16.00 -13.09
CA GLN A 469 -16.35 16.34 -11.72
C GLN A 469 -15.62 15.19 -11.01
N LEU A 470 -16.05 13.94 -11.20
CA LEU A 470 -15.40 12.80 -10.56
C LEU A 470 -13.94 12.67 -11.01
N ARG A 471 -13.66 12.73 -12.33
CA ARG A 471 -12.29 12.64 -12.86
C ARG A 471 -11.36 13.75 -12.38
N SER A 472 -11.88 14.93 -12.02
CA SER A 472 -11.05 16.02 -11.48
C SER A 472 -10.76 15.88 -9.98
N LEU A 473 -11.53 15.04 -9.27
CA LEU A 473 -11.41 14.85 -7.82
C LEU A 473 -10.67 13.55 -7.45
N ILE A 474 -10.73 12.53 -8.30
CA ILE A 474 -10.11 11.24 -8.00
C ILE A 474 -8.67 11.23 -8.49
N PHE A 475 -7.78 10.69 -7.64
CA PHE A 475 -6.39 10.50 -8.00
C PHE A 475 -6.27 9.63 -9.26
N ASP A 476 -5.56 10.15 -10.27
CA ASP A 476 -5.28 9.46 -11.52
C ASP A 476 -3.85 8.94 -11.52
N TYR A 477 -3.65 7.63 -11.49
CA TYR A 477 -2.35 6.99 -11.61
C TYR A 477 -1.72 7.19 -12.99
N ASP A 478 -2.51 7.51 -14.02
CA ASP A 478 -2.03 7.78 -15.36
C ASP A 478 -1.57 9.23 -15.50
N LYS A 479 -0.26 9.42 -15.55
CA LYS A 479 0.35 10.76 -15.65
C LYS A 479 0.74 11.15 -17.08
N ARG A 480 0.37 10.36 -18.08
CA ARG A 480 0.58 10.69 -19.50
C ARG A 480 -0.14 11.99 -19.85
N ARG A 481 0.53 12.88 -20.58
CA ARG A 481 -0.03 14.15 -21.10
C ARG A 481 0.44 14.36 -22.54
N GLY A 482 -0.49 14.76 -23.42
CA GLY A 482 -0.16 15.26 -24.76
C GLY A 482 0.32 16.71 -24.73
N SER A 483 0.82 17.19 -25.88
CA SER A 483 1.41 18.54 -26.05
C SER A 483 0.43 19.72 -25.89
N ASP A 484 -0.88 19.46 -25.78
CA ASP A 484 -1.95 20.44 -25.61
C ASP A 484 -2.84 20.22 -24.37
N GLY A 485 -2.44 19.32 -23.47
CA GLY A 485 -3.19 19.05 -22.23
C GLY A 485 -4.42 18.14 -22.40
N PHE A 486 -4.75 17.68 -23.62
CA PHE A 486 -5.81 16.71 -23.84
C PHE A 486 -5.45 15.73 -24.97
N GLN A 487 -4.84 14.61 -24.57
CA GLN A 487 -4.52 13.37 -25.30
C GLN A 487 -3.16 13.28 -26.00
N ASP A 488 -2.33 12.33 -25.51
CA ASP A 488 -1.38 11.56 -26.34
C ASP A 488 -1.04 10.21 -25.65
N GLY A 489 -2.07 9.39 -25.38
CA GLY A 489 -1.93 8.08 -24.73
C GLY A 489 -2.49 8.00 -23.30
N HIS A 490 -3.02 9.10 -22.75
CA HIS A 490 -3.75 9.08 -21.47
C HIS A 490 -5.05 8.26 -21.57
N VAL A 491 -5.16 7.24 -20.72
CA VAL A 491 -6.35 6.40 -20.55
C VAL A 491 -7.14 6.95 -19.36
N GLY A 492 -6.49 7.09 -18.21
CA GLY A 492 -7.10 7.47 -16.94
C GLY A 492 -7.30 6.26 -16.04
N TYR A 493 -6.34 6.01 -15.16
CA TYR A 493 -6.34 4.91 -14.21
C TYR A 493 -6.63 5.50 -12.83
N TYR A 494 -7.89 5.56 -12.43
CA TYR A 494 -8.31 6.28 -11.22
C TYR A 494 -8.28 5.39 -9.98
N ASP A 495 -7.91 5.95 -8.83
CA ASP A 495 -7.95 5.20 -7.57
C ASP A 495 -9.37 4.74 -7.21
N MET A 496 -9.56 3.42 -7.21
CA MET A 496 -10.87 2.80 -7.05
C MET A 496 -11.49 3.10 -5.69
N ALA A 497 -10.72 3.09 -4.61
CA ALA A 497 -11.26 3.32 -3.27
C ALA A 497 -11.66 4.79 -3.06
N ASN A 498 -10.91 5.74 -3.61
CA ASN A 498 -11.25 7.17 -3.63
C ASN A 498 -12.52 7.39 -4.47
N MET A 499 -12.57 6.78 -5.66
CA MET A 499 -13.74 6.82 -6.53
C MET A 499 -15.00 6.36 -5.78
N MET A 500 -14.94 5.17 -5.19
CA MET A 500 -16.08 4.58 -4.49
C MET A 500 -16.46 5.36 -3.23
N LYS A 501 -15.49 5.90 -2.48
CA LYS A 501 -15.76 6.82 -1.36
C LYS A 501 -16.54 8.05 -1.79
N LYS A 502 -16.30 8.54 -3.01
CA LYS A 502 -16.92 9.75 -3.52
C LYS A 502 -18.34 9.52 -4.05
N ILE A 503 -18.60 8.36 -4.67
CA ILE A 503 -19.89 8.09 -5.33
C ILE A 503 -20.89 7.33 -4.46
N ILE A 504 -20.43 6.56 -3.46
CA ILE A 504 -21.34 5.80 -2.60
C ILE A 504 -22.13 6.75 -1.70
N VAL A 505 -23.45 6.59 -1.73
CA VAL A 505 -24.41 7.30 -0.88
C VAL A 505 -24.90 6.38 0.25
N ASN A 506 -25.59 6.94 1.25
CA ASN A 506 -26.33 6.18 2.28
C ASN A 506 -25.49 5.27 3.22
N GLY A 507 -24.23 5.60 3.47
CA GLY A 507 -23.40 4.89 4.47
C GLY A 507 -22.89 3.51 4.03
N GLY A 508 -23.13 3.08 2.79
CA GLY A 508 -22.66 1.79 2.26
C GLY A 508 -21.14 1.67 2.08
N TYR A 509 -20.40 2.77 2.24
CA TYR A 509 -18.95 2.80 2.01
C TYR A 509 -18.19 1.88 2.97
N LEU A 510 -18.58 1.77 4.24
CA LEU A 510 -17.89 0.89 5.18
C LEU A 510 -17.99 -0.58 4.76
N THR A 511 -19.17 -1.03 4.35
CA THR A 511 -19.38 -2.39 3.83
C THR A 511 -18.59 -2.63 2.53
N TRP A 512 -18.62 -1.66 1.62
CA TRP A 512 -17.82 -1.72 0.41
C TRP A 512 -16.31 -1.77 0.71
N ARG A 513 -15.85 -0.95 1.65
CA ARG A 513 -14.45 -0.86 2.05
C ARG A 513 -13.97 -2.17 2.69
N GLN A 514 -14.79 -2.81 3.52
CA GLN A 514 -14.49 -4.14 4.06
C GLN A 514 -14.30 -5.19 2.95
N ALA A 515 -15.13 -5.15 1.90
CA ALA A 515 -14.98 -6.05 0.77
C ALA A 515 -13.73 -5.76 -0.06
N PHE A 516 -13.40 -4.47 -0.23
CA PHE A 516 -12.18 -4.03 -0.90
C PHE A 516 -10.93 -4.46 -0.13
N ASP A 517 -10.90 -4.26 1.19
CA ASP A 517 -9.78 -4.65 2.05
C ASP A 517 -9.62 -6.17 2.16
N ALA A 518 -10.71 -6.93 2.02
CA ALA A 518 -10.63 -8.38 1.90
C ALA A 518 -9.94 -8.84 0.61
N ALA A 519 -10.05 -8.05 -0.48
CA ALA A 519 -9.37 -8.31 -1.74
C ALA A 519 -7.91 -7.83 -1.71
N VAL A 520 -7.62 -6.63 -1.18
CA VAL A 520 -6.27 -6.06 -1.14
C VAL A 520 -5.50 -6.61 0.07
N VAL A 521 -4.75 -7.69 -0.13
CA VAL A 521 -3.96 -8.33 0.96
C VAL A 521 -2.65 -7.61 1.26
N TYR A 522 -2.16 -6.81 0.31
CA TYR A 522 -0.98 -5.97 0.49
C TYR A 522 -1.05 -4.77 -0.44
N TRP A 523 -0.73 -3.59 0.08
CA TRP A 523 -0.52 -2.37 -0.69
C TRP A 523 0.62 -1.58 -0.03
N ALA A 524 1.60 -1.18 -0.82
CA ALA A 524 2.66 -0.28 -0.38
C ALA A 524 3.08 0.65 -1.51
N THR A 525 3.43 1.87 -1.13
CA THR A 525 3.96 2.89 -2.04
C THR A 525 4.91 3.81 -1.27
N THR A 526 5.95 4.30 -1.94
CA THR A 526 6.69 5.46 -1.47
C THR A 526 5.79 6.69 -1.54
N SER A 527 6.13 7.75 -0.80
CA SER A 527 5.32 8.99 -0.79
C SER A 527 5.23 9.64 -2.17
N MET A 528 6.28 9.49 -2.99
CA MET A 528 6.31 9.88 -4.39
C MET A 528 6.68 8.69 -5.26
N ASN A 529 6.12 8.66 -6.47
CA ASN A 529 6.51 7.75 -7.55
C ASN A 529 6.99 8.55 -8.77
N TYR A 530 7.53 7.85 -9.76
CA TYR A 530 8.02 8.46 -11.01
C TYR A 530 7.10 8.17 -12.18
N SER A 531 6.89 9.18 -13.02
CA SER A 531 6.34 9.02 -14.36
C SER A 531 7.36 9.51 -15.39
N ALA A 532 7.53 8.77 -16.48
CA ALA A 532 8.37 9.21 -17.59
C ALA A 532 7.88 10.52 -18.24
N TYR A 533 6.63 10.93 -17.96
CA TYR A 533 5.98 12.08 -18.58
C TYR A 533 6.03 13.36 -17.73
N ILE A 534 5.92 13.22 -16.41
CA ILE A 534 5.88 14.39 -15.50
C ILE A 534 6.94 14.36 -14.39
N GLY A 535 7.79 13.33 -14.35
CA GLY A 535 8.74 13.12 -13.28
C GLY A 535 8.06 12.65 -11.99
N MET A 536 8.56 13.14 -10.85
CA MET A 536 8.06 12.76 -9.53
C MET A 536 6.63 13.25 -9.29
N PHE A 537 5.76 12.41 -8.72
CA PHE A 537 4.41 12.78 -8.31
C PHE A 537 4.01 12.10 -7.00
N SER A 538 3.19 12.80 -6.20
CA SER A 538 2.72 12.29 -4.90
C SER A 538 1.77 11.12 -5.06
N MET A 539 1.87 10.15 -4.18
CA MET A 539 0.99 8.97 -4.04
C MET A 539 0.09 9.08 -2.80
N GLU A 540 -0.01 10.26 -2.20
CA GLU A 540 -0.84 10.50 -1.03
C GLU A 540 -2.31 10.12 -1.28
N GLY A 541 -2.91 9.41 -0.32
CA GLY A 541 -4.32 9.00 -0.36
C GLY A 541 -4.66 7.85 -1.31
N THR A 542 -3.67 7.23 -1.96
CA THR A 542 -3.85 6.11 -2.90
C THR A 542 -3.99 4.74 -2.21
N ASN A 543 -4.65 3.78 -2.87
CA ASN A 543 -5.11 2.51 -2.29
C ASN A 543 -4.79 1.27 -3.13
N GLY A 544 -4.04 1.45 -4.22
CA GLY A 544 -3.33 0.38 -4.90
C GLY A 544 -4.05 -0.31 -6.04
N VAL A 545 -5.32 -0.02 -6.25
CA VAL A 545 -6.09 -0.61 -7.35
C VAL A 545 -6.69 0.51 -8.17
N SER A 546 -6.38 0.52 -9.47
CA SER A 546 -6.99 1.44 -10.40
C SER A 546 -8.33 0.92 -10.94
N CYS A 547 -9.19 1.84 -11.35
CA CYS A 547 -10.44 1.60 -12.07
C CYS A 547 -10.64 2.73 -13.09
N TYR A 548 -11.25 2.42 -14.22
CA TYR A 548 -11.58 3.43 -15.21
C TYR A 548 -12.80 4.26 -14.81
N ILE A 549 -12.80 5.54 -15.17
CA ILE A 549 -13.97 6.43 -15.10
C ILE A 549 -14.25 6.91 -16.52
N PRO A 550 -15.41 6.60 -17.13
CA PRO A 550 -15.73 7.04 -18.48
C PRO A 550 -15.65 8.55 -18.69
N SER A 551 -15.19 8.98 -19.87
CA SER A 551 -15.17 10.38 -20.25
C SER A 551 -16.57 10.91 -20.58
N VAL A 552 -16.73 12.24 -20.66
CA VAL A 552 -17.99 12.87 -21.09
C VAL A 552 -18.22 12.80 -22.61
N SER A 553 -17.25 12.31 -23.39
CA SER A 553 -17.26 12.36 -24.85
C SER A 553 -17.64 11.02 -25.52
N ASN A 554 -17.97 9.98 -24.75
CA ASN A 554 -18.31 8.63 -25.25
C ASN A 554 -17.30 8.11 -26.29
N THR A 555 -16.03 8.17 -25.92
CA THR A 555 -14.88 7.78 -26.72
C THR A 555 -14.89 6.28 -27.04
N VAL A 556 -14.02 5.85 -27.96
CA VAL A 556 -13.79 4.42 -28.22
C VAL A 556 -13.36 3.66 -26.97
N THR A 557 -12.64 4.32 -26.05
CA THR A 557 -12.25 3.76 -24.75
C THR A 557 -13.46 3.54 -23.85
N ASP A 558 -14.40 4.49 -23.81
CA ASP A 558 -15.64 4.35 -23.05
C ASP A 558 -16.48 3.19 -23.58
N LYS A 559 -16.44 2.93 -24.88
CA LYS A 559 -17.11 1.76 -25.49
C LYS A 559 -16.41 0.45 -25.12
N ALA A 560 -15.09 0.41 -25.18
CA ALA A 560 -14.30 -0.75 -24.77
C ALA A 560 -14.50 -1.09 -23.28
N TYR A 561 -14.60 -0.07 -22.42
CA TYR A 561 -14.83 -0.28 -20.99
C TYR A 561 -16.14 -1.02 -20.72
N ARG A 562 -17.21 -0.70 -21.46
CA ARG A 562 -18.52 -1.36 -21.35
C ARG A 562 -18.50 -2.84 -21.73
N SER A 563 -17.47 -3.30 -22.46
CA SER A 563 -17.30 -4.71 -22.77
C SER A 563 -16.54 -5.50 -21.71
N THR A 564 -15.97 -4.85 -20.69
CA THR A 564 -15.30 -5.56 -19.59
C THR A 564 -16.32 -6.29 -18.72
N GLU A 565 -15.95 -7.46 -18.21
CA GLU A 565 -16.80 -8.20 -17.27
C GLU A 565 -16.97 -7.45 -15.95
N TRP A 566 -15.95 -6.68 -15.54
CA TRP A 566 -16.02 -5.83 -14.36
C TRP A 566 -17.14 -4.79 -14.47
N TYR A 567 -17.24 -4.07 -15.59
CA TYR A 567 -18.31 -3.09 -15.83
C TYR A 567 -19.70 -3.70 -15.62
N THR A 568 -19.91 -4.88 -16.21
CA THR A 568 -21.20 -5.58 -16.15
C THR A 568 -21.48 -6.12 -14.74
N SER A 569 -20.48 -6.74 -14.10
CA SER A 569 -20.63 -7.41 -12.81
C SER A 569 -20.81 -6.42 -11.66
N ALA A 570 -20.04 -5.32 -11.68
CA ALA A 570 -20.13 -4.25 -10.70
C ALA A 570 -21.35 -3.33 -10.94
N GLY A 571 -22.07 -3.49 -12.06
CA GLY A 571 -23.33 -2.80 -12.31
C GLY A 571 -23.19 -1.34 -12.71
N PHE A 572 -22.04 -0.94 -13.26
CA PHE A 572 -21.75 0.46 -13.59
C PHE A 572 -22.69 1.07 -14.65
N ALA A 573 -23.41 0.26 -15.42
CA ALA A 573 -24.50 0.73 -16.28
C ALA A 573 -25.54 1.58 -15.53
N ALA A 574 -25.72 1.35 -14.22
CA ALA A 574 -26.61 2.15 -13.38
C ALA A 574 -26.18 3.61 -13.24
N LEU A 575 -24.91 3.94 -13.49
CA LEU A 575 -24.40 5.32 -13.42
C LEU A 575 -24.65 6.14 -14.70
N GLY A 576 -25.24 5.53 -15.72
CA GLY A 576 -25.31 6.11 -17.07
C GLY A 576 -23.98 6.11 -17.80
N TRP A 577 -23.03 5.29 -17.31
CA TRP A 577 -21.67 5.17 -17.82
C TRP A 577 -21.62 4.57 -19.20
#